data_AF-A0A7K1AZQ6-F1
#
_entry.id   AF-A0A7K1AZQ6-F1
#
_cell.length_a   1.000
_cell.length_b   1.000
_cell.length_c   1.000
_cell.angle_alpha   90.00
_cell.angle_beta   90.00
_cell.angle_gamma   90.00
#
_symmetry.space_group_name_H-M   'P 1'
#
loop_
_entity.id
_entity.type
_entity.pdbx_description
1 polymer ?
#
loop_
_entity_poly.entity_id
_entity_poly.type
_entity_poly.pdbx_seq_one_letter_code
_entity_poly.pdbx_strand_id
1 'polypeptide(L)'
;MRRSIIALVSLISLTACGGGSSGTTSETPSTDVGSSEAPAETTTTLATPTSIVAPYTSEIYSDPTHWTCRPDMTDTCDDDTSVTMINADGTTDVATFTPDPDAPVDCFYAYPTSSDDLTMNSDLIAGREKEVAYQQAARLSSVCRMFAPTYRSVTLAGLFNPPAGVDRASAWMIPFEDVKDAWTHYLANDNQGR
;
A
#
# COMPACT_ATOMS: atom_id res chain seq x y z
N MET A 1 5.14 25.74 -49.54
CA MET A 1 6.55 25.27 -49.46
C MET A 1 6.67 24.34 -48.26
N ARG A 2 7.51 23.31 -48.39
CA ARG A 2 7.40 21.96 -47.82
C ARG A 2 7.43 21.87 -46.29
N ARG A 3 6.53 21.06 -45.72
CA ARG A 3 6.59 20.52 -44.35
C ARG A 3 7.51 19.29 -44.37
N SER A 4 8.61 19.33 -43.63
CA SER A 4 9.50 18.17 -43.45
C SER A 4 9.15 17.49 -42.12
N ILE A 5 8.53 16.32 -42.22
CA ILE A 5 8.31 15.38 -41.11
C ILE A 5 9.52 14.44 -41.11
N ILE A 6 10.35 14.51 -40.08
CA ILE A 6 11.44 13.55 -39.86
C ILE A 6 10.92 12.52 -38.85
N ALA A 7 10.46 11.38 -39.37
CA ALA A 7 10.11 10.22 -38.56
C ALA A 7 11.41 9.47 -38.20
N LEU A 8 11.80 9.52 -36.93
CA LEU A 8 12.96 8.81 -36.42
C LEU A 8 12.50 7.44 -35.90
N VAL A 9 12.55 6.44 -36.77
CA VAL A 9 12.27 5.04 -36.42
C VAL A 9 13.51 4.50 -35.70
N SER A 10 13.44 4.40 -34.37
CA SER A 10 14.46 3.70 -33.58
C SER A 10 14.02 2.25 -33.36
N LEU A 11 14.61 1.33 -34.14
CA LEU A 11 14.61 -0.10 -33.84
C LEU A 11 15.54 -0.35 -32.65
N ILE A 12 14.99 -0.79 -31.51
CA ILE A 12 15.80 -1.34 -30.40
C ILE A 12 15.48 -2.84 -30.33
N SER A 13 16.46 -3.64 -30.71
CA SER A 13 16.44 -5.09 -30.72
C SER A 13 16.57 -5.63 -29.29
N LEU A 14 15.57 -6.39 -28.81
CA LEU A 14 15.73 -7.18 -27.59
C LEU A 14 16.66 -8.36 -27.85
N THR A 15 17.85 -8.34 -27.25
CA THR A 15 18.77 -9.48 -27.20
C THR A 15 18.49 -10.26 -25.92
N ALA A 16 17.72 -11.33 -26.04
CA ALA A 16 17.51 -12.31 -24.98
C ALA A 16 18.74 -13.25 -24.90
N CYS A 17 19.40 -13.32 -23.74
CA CYS A 17 20.36 -14.38 -23.45
C CYS A 17 19.60 -15.57 -22.83
N GLY A 18 19.11 -16.46 -23.69
CA GLY A 18 18.67 -17.80 -23.32
C GLY A 18 19.89 -18.73 -23.23
N GLY A 19 20.25 -19.16 -22.03
CA GLY A 19 21.31 -20.13 -21.77
C GLY A 19 20.85 -21.54 -22.09
N GLY A 20 21.66 -22.25 -22.89
CA GLY A 20 21.29 -23.48 -23.59
C GLY A 20 21.06 -24.73 -22.73
N SER A 21 20.17 -25.56 -23.26
CA SER A 21 19.94 -26.96 -22.91
C SER A 21 21.21 -27.82 -23.03
N SER A 22 21.38 -28.76 -22.12
CA SER A 22 22.13 -29.99 -22.36
C SER A 22 21.15 -31.15 -22.26
N GLY A 23 20.97 -31.85 -23.38
CA GLY A 23 20.13 -33.04 -23.48
C GLY A 23 20.79 -34.25 -22.84
N THR A 24 19.97 -35.15 -22.31
CA THR A 24 20.26 -36.58 -22.21
C THR A 24 18.97 -37.32 -22.46
N THR A 25 19.04 -38.26 -23.39
CA THR A 25 17.93 -39.07 -23.92
C THR A 25 17.64 -40.28 -23.04
N SER A 26 16.34 -40.63 -23.04
CA SER A 26 15.74 -41.97 -22.96
C SER A 26 15.81 -42.72 -21.63
N GLU A 27 14.64 -42.88 -21.01
CA GLU A 27 13.95 -44.18 -20.92
C GLU A 27 12.49 -43.98 -20.47
N THR A 28 11.56 -44.60 -21.19
CA THR A 28 10.14 -44.64 -20.86
C THR A 28 9.86 -45.88 -19.99
N PRO A 29 9.20 -45.71 -18.85
CA PRO A 29 8.34 -46.75 -18.30
C PRO A 29 6.87 -46.32 -18.36
N SER A 30 6.05 -47.18 -18.94
CA SER A 30 4.59 -47.14 -18.85
C SER A 30 4.10 -47.60 -17.46
N THR A 31 2.81 -47.33 -17.20
CA THR A 31 1.95 -47.73 -16.05
C THR A 31 2.17 -46.90 -14.78
N ASP A 32 1.16 -46.36 -14.09
CA ASP A 32 -0.21 -46.81 -13.84
C ASP A 32 -1.11 -45.61 -13.45
N VAL A 33 -2.39 -45.62 -13.84
CA VAL A 33 -3.37 -44.60 -13.46
C VAL A 33 -3.93 -44.98 -12.08
N GLY A 34 -3.26 -44.50 -11.03
CA GLY A 34 -3.74 -44.58 -9.65
C GLY A 34 -4.71 -43.43 -9.33
N SER A 35 -5.87 -43.79 -8.79
CA SER A 35 -6.98 -42.91 -8.41
C SER A 35 -6.59 -41.65 -7.65
N SER A 36 -7.21 -40.54 -8.06
CA SER A 36 -7.30 -39.28 -7.34
C SER A 36 -8.04 -39.47 -6.01
N GLU A 37 -7.35 -39.24 -4.89
CA GLU A 37 -7.94 -39.06 -3.57
C GLU A 37 -7.91 -37.56 -3.25
N ALA A 38 -9.08 -36.98 -3.02
CA ALA A 38 -9.23 -35.57 -2.72
C ALA A 38 -8.57 -35.23 -1.37
N PRO A 39 -7.82 -34.12 -1.25
CA PRO A 39 -7.23 -33.73 0.03
C PRO A 39 -8.36 -33.34 0.99
N ALA A 40 -8.34 -33.93 2.18
CA ALA A 40 -9.27 -33.58 3.25
C ALA A 40 -9.06 -32.12 3.66
N GLU A 41 -10.12 -31.31 3.56
CA GLU A 41 -10.17 -29.95 4.10
C GLU A 41 -9.91 -29.99 5.60
N THR A 42 -8.69 -29.63 5.99
CA THR A 42 -8.35 -29.37 7.37
C THR A 42 -8.84 -27.96 7.69
N THR A 43 -10.03 -27.85 8.29
CA THR A 43 -10.52 -26.59 8.84
C THR A 43 -9.56 -26.15 9.96
N THR A 44 -8.64 -25.25 9.64
CA THR A 44 -7.77 -24.63 10.63
C THR A 44 -8.60 -23.63 11.41
N THR A 45 -9.00 -24.00 12.63
CA THR A 45 -9.56 -23.05 13.59
C THR A 45 -8.48 -22.04 13.96
N LEU A 46 -8.62 -20.79 13.51
CA LEU A 46 -7.76 -19.70 13.94
C LEU A 46 -7.90 -19.52 15.46
N ALA A 47 -6.78 -19.56 16.17
CA ALA A 47 -6.75 -19.28 17.60
C ALA A 47 -7.19 -17.84 17.86
N THR A 48 -7.94 -17.62 18.94
CA THR A 48 -8.29 -16.26 19.37
C THR A 48 -7.01 -15.52 19.78
N PRO A 49 -6.66 -14.41 19.11
CA PRO A 49 -5.43 -13.70 19.39
C PRO A 49 -5.48 -13.10 20.80
N THR A 50 -4.50 -13.45 21.63
CA THR A 50 -4.29 -12.83 22.94
C THR A 50 -3.54 -11.53 22.72
N SER A 51 -4.14 -10.38 23.07
CA SER A 51 -3.46 -9.08 22.95
C SER A 51 -2.25 -9.03 23.88
N ILE A 52 -1.06 -9.01 23.30
CA ILE A 52 0.22 -8.84 24.00
C ILE A 52 0.59 -7.36 24.19
N VAL A 53 -0.31 -6.45 23.83
CA VAL A 53 -0.08 -5.00 23.80
C VAL A 53 -0.58 -4.41 25.11
N ALA A 54 0.29 -3.68 25.82
CA ALA A 54 -0.11 -2.96 27.02
C ALA A 54 -1.20 -1.92 26.69
N PRO A 55 -2.15 -1.64 27.60
CA PRO A 55 -3.12 -0.58 27.39
C PRO A 55 -2.42 0.75 27.09
N TYR A 56 -2.80 1.40 25.99
CA TYR A 56 -2.20 2.64 25.54
C TYR A 56 -3.23 3.50 24.80
N THR A 57 -3.20 4.80 25.05
CA THR A 57 -4.03 5.80 24.36
C THR A 57 -3.13 6.97 24.00
N SER A 58 -2.97 7.25 22.70
CA SER A 58 -2.19 8.39 22.23
C SER A 58 -2.96 9.69 22.50
N GLU A 59 -2.24 10.76 22.86
CA GLU A 59 -2.84 12.09 22.98
C GLU A 59 -3.25 12.67 21.62
N ILE A 60 -2.62 12.23 20.53
CA ILE A 60 -2.87 12.70 19.17
C ILE A 60 -3.82 11.72 18.48
N TYR A 61 -3.43 10.45 18.38
CA TYR A 61 -4.11 9.48 17.53
C TYR A 61 -5.38 8.85 18.14
N SER A 62 -5.73 9.21 19.37
CA SER A 62 -7.09 8.92 19.90
C SER A 62 -8.16 9.84 19.30
N ASP A 63 -7.76 10.96 18.69
CA ASP A 63 -8.66 11.77 17.87
C ASP A 63 -8.68 11.17 16.45
N PRO A 64 -9.85 10.70 15.97
CA PRO A 64 -9.96 10.12 14.64
C PRO A 64 -9.60 11.12 13.53
N THR A 65 -9.69 12.44 13.76
CA THR A 65 -9.32 13.46 12.76
C THR A 65 -7.83 13.50 12.42
N HIS A 66 -6.97 12.88 13.23
CA HIS A 66 -5.54 12.70 12.95
C HIS A 66 -5.22 11.45 12.12
N TRP A 67 -6.23 10.86 11.48
CA TRP A 67 -6.09 9.77 10.52
C TRP A 67 -6.53 10.26 9.13
N THR A 68 -5.66 10.05 8.13
CA THR A 68 -5.98 10.31 6.72
C THR A 68 -6.96 9.26 6.17
N CYS A 69 -6.85 8.02 6.66
CA CYS A 69 -7.80 6.95 6.42
C CYS A 69 -8.10 6.16 7.70
N ARG A 70 -9.37 5.85 7.95
CA ARG A 70 -9.86 5.07 9.09
C ARG A 70 -11.18 4.34 8.74
N PRO A 71 -11.38 3.06 9.11
CA PRO A 71 -12.61 2.32 8.76
C PRO A 71 -13.89 2.88 9.39
N ASP A 72 -13.79 3.66 10.46
CA ASP A 72 -14.92 4.26 11.18
C ASP A 72 -15.20 5.72 10.80
N MET A 73 -14.58 6.22 9.72
CA MET A 73 -14.80 7.56 9.19
C MET A 73 -15.25 7.54 7.73
N THR A 74 -15.74 8.69 7.26
CA THR A 74 -15.86 8.97 5.82
C THR A 74 -14.66 9.82 5.42
N ASP A 75 -13.74 9.24 4.65
CA ASP A 75 -12.49 9.88 4.26
C ASP A 75 -12.05 9.49 2.84
N THR A 76 -10.80 9.85 2.48
CA THR A 76 -10.30 9.67 1.11
C THR A 76 -10.16 8.21 0.70
N CYS A 77 -10.10 7.27 1.65
CA CYS A 77 -10.07 5.85 1.38
C CYS A 77 -11.45 5.25 1.06
N ASP A 78 -12.52 6.04 1.16
CA ASP A 78 -13.88 5.66 0.73
C ASP A 78 -14.24 6.18 -0.67
N ASP A 79 -13.40 7.05 -1.23
CA ASP A 79 -13.61 7.62 -2.56
C ASP A 79 -13.55 6.54 -3.65
N ASP A 80 -14.34 6.68 -4.71
CA ASP A 80 -14.44 5.67 -5.78
C ASP A 80 -13.09 5.43 -6.47
N THR A 81 -12.60 4.18 -6.42
CA THR A 81 -11.40 3.72 -7.14
C THR A 81 -11.72 2.68 -8.21
N SER A 82 -12.95 2.69 -8.74
CA SER A 82 -13.36 1.82 -9.84
C SER A 82 -12.49 2.03 -11.08
N VAL A 83 -12.10 0.94 -11.73
CA VAL A 83 -11.20 0.98 -12.90
C VAL A 83 -11.81 0.22 -14.07
N THR A 84 -11.44 0.62 -15.29
CA THR A 84 -11.70 -0.20 -16.49
C THR A 84 -10.52 -1.14 -16.71
N MET A 85 -10.76 -2.43 -16.58
CA MET A 85 -9.81 -3.47 -16.95
C MET A 85 -9.82 -3.64 -18.47
N ILE A 86 -8.63 -3.79 -19.05
CA ILE A 86 -8.46 -4.12 -20.47
C ILE A 86 -7.95 -5.56 -20.53
N ASN A 87 -8.76 -6.46 -21.09
CA ASN A 87 -8.44 -7.87 -21.20
C ASN A 87 -7.44 -8.12 -22.34
N ALA A 88 -6.82 -9.29 -22.35
CA ALA A 88 -5.82 -9.68 -23.36
C ALA A 88 -6.39 -9.72 -24.80
N ASP A 89 -7.69 -9.93 -24.94
CA ASP A 89 -8.41 -9.92 -26.23
C ASP A 89 -8.88 -8.51 -26.67
N GLY A 90 -8.58 -7.48 -25.87
CA GLY A 90 -8.97 -6.10 -26.12
C GLY A 90 -10.39 -5.74 -25.67
N THR A 91 -11.14 -6.67 -25.07
CA THR A 91 -12.41 -6.35 -24.40
C THR A 91 -12.16 -5.57 -23.10
N THR A 92 -13.19 -4.89 -22.61
CA THR A 92 -13.11 -4.08 -21.39
C THR A 92 -14.18 -4.49 -20.40
N ASP A 93 -13.80 -4.57 -19.13
CA ASP A 93 -14.69 -4.78 -17.99
C ASP A 93 -14.50 -3.66 -16.96
N VAL A 94 -15.55 -3.31 -16.23
CA VAL A 94 -15.43 -2.39 -15.10
C VAL A 94 -15.22 -3.20 -13.83
N ALA A 95 -14.07 -3.02 -13.18
CA ALA A 95 -13.84 -3.48 -11.83
C ALA A 95 -14.34 -2.40 -10.86
N THR A 96 -15.54 -2.61 -10.33
CA THR A 96 -16.18 -1.71 -9.36
C THR A 96 -15.45 -1.73 -8.02
N PHE A 97 -15.56 -0.63 -7.28
CA PHE A 97 -15.01 -0.47 -5.95
C PHE A 97 -16.11 -0.20 -4.91
N THR A 98 -15.95 -0.78 -3.74
CA THR A 98 -16.75 -0.47 -2.53
C THR A 98 -15.85 -0.76 -1.32
N PRO A 99 -15.67 0.18 -0.39
CA PRO A 99 -14.91 -0.07 0.83
C PRO A 99 -15.62 -1.11 1.71
N ASP A 100 -14.85 -1.93 2.41
CA ASP A 100 -15.33 -2.91 3.39
C ASP A 100 -14.78 -2.55 4.77
N PRO A 101 -15.53 -1.80 5.60
CA PRO A 101 -15.10 -1.41 6.94
C PRO A 101 -15.04 -2.60 7.92
N ASP A 102 -15.58 -3.76 7.54
CA ASP A 102 -15.58 -5.00 8.33
C ASP A 102 -14.58 -6.04 7.77
N ALA A 103 -13.70 -5.62 6.86
CA ALA A 103 -12.73 -6.49 6.22
C ALA A 103 -11.88 -7.27 7.26
N PRO A 104 -11.53 -8.55 6.98
CA PRO A 104 -10.89 -9.42 7.96
C PRO A 104 -9.42 -9.08 8.26
N VAL A 105 -8.82 -8.18 7.48
CA VAL A 105 -7.41 -7.78 7.56
C VAL A 105 -7.33 -6.28 7.84
N ASP A 106 -6.35 -5.86 8.64
CA ASP A 106 -6.03 -4.45 8.83
C ASP A 106 -4.84 -4.03 7.98
N CYS A 107 -4.95 -2.85 7.35
CA CYS A 107 -3.88 -2.24 6.58
C CYS A 107 -3.41 -0.96 7.26
N PHE A 108 -2.25 -1.02 7.92
CA PHE A 108 -1.59 0.19 8.43
C PHE A 108 -0.68 0.79 7.36
N TYR A 109 -0.97 2.01 6.91
CA TYR A 109 -0.27 2.63 5.78
C TYR A 109 0.42 3.94 6.18
N ALA A 110 1.75 3.98 6.04
CA ALA A 110 2.54 5.20 6.17
C ALA A 110 2.92 5.71 4.77
N TYR A 111 2.45 6.91 4.41
CA TYR A 111 2.65 7.50 3.09
C TYR A 111 4.06 8.06 2.87
N PRO A 112 4.59 8.12 1.64
CA PRO A 112 5.89 8.76 1.38
C PRO A 112 5.86 10.27 1.65
N THR A 113 7.01 10.96 1.57
CA THR A 113 7.06 12.43 1.58
C THR A 113 6.21 13.00 0.44
N SER A 114 5.09 13.64 0.78
CA SER A 114 4.13 14.24 -0.15
C SER A 114 3.81 15.71 0.11
N SER A 115 4.12 16.19 1.33
CA SER A 115 3.67 17.48 1.83
C SER A 115 4.29 18.64 1.08
N ASP A 116 3.41 19.60 0.76
CA ASP A 116 3.74 20.89 0.17
C ASP A 116 3.99 21.99 1.22
N ASP A 117 3.95 21.64 2.51
CA ASP A 117 4.24 22.59 3.58
C ASP A 117 5.67 23.12 3.46
N LEU A 118 5.84 24.40 3.80
CA LEU A 118 7.11 25.11 3.61
C LEU A 118 8.11 24.91 4.76
N THR A 119 7.64 24.36 5.88
CA THR A 119 8.47 24.00 7.04
C THR A 119 9.23 22.70 6.79
N MET A 120 10.21 22.37 7.65
CA MET A 120 10.99 21.13 7.52
C MET A 120 10.13 19.87 7.62
N ASN A 121 9.16 19.89 8.53
CA ASN A 121 8.15 18.84 8.71
C ASN A 121 6.76 19.43 8.44
N SER A 122 5.84 18.58 7.98
CA SER A 122 4.44 18.95 7.79
C SER A 122 3.75 19.20 9.14
N ASP A 123 2.58 19.82 9.10
CA ASP A 123 1.68 19.80 10.25
C ASP A 123 0.90 18.46 10.34
N LEU A 124 -0.14 18.43 11.19
CA LEU A 124 -1.03 17.27 11.39
C LEU A 124 -2.34 17.38 10.58
N ILE A 125 -2.39 18.26 9.57
CA ILE A 125 -3.53 18.47 8.70
C ILE A 125 -3.18 17.93 7.31
N ALA A 126 -3.72 16.76 6.97
CA ALA A 126 -3.43 16.11 5.70
C ALA A 126 -3.90 16.98 4.50
N GLY A 127 -2.95 17.39 3.66
CA GLY A 127 -3.15 18.10 2.40
C GLY A 127 -2.98 17.14 1.24
N ARG A 128 -1.82 17.21 0.55
CA ARG A 128 -1.48 16.29 -0.55
C ARG A 128 -1.33 14.83 -0.11
N GLU A 129 -1.15 14.60 1.18
CA GLU A 129 -1.14 13.29 1.81
C GLU A 129 -2.41 12.51 1.48
N LYS A 130 -3.57 13.19 1.42
CA LYS A 130 -4.85 12.57 1.06
C LYS A 130 -4.83 12.01 -0.35
N GLU A 131 -4.38 12.79 -1.33
CA GLU A 131 -4.26 12.35 -2.72
C GLU A 131 -3.29 11.16 -2.84
N VAL A 132 -2.19 11.19 -2.10
CA VAL A 132 -1.24 10.08 -2.07
C VAL A 132 -1.84 8.81 -1.45
N ALA A 133 -2.63 8.95 -0.38
CA ALA A 133 -3.37 7.83 0.21
C ALA A 133 -4.45 7.29 -0.75
N TYR A 134 -5.18 8.17 -1.44
CA TYR A 134 -6.15 7.79 -2.48
C TYR A 134 -5.49 6.94 -3.56
N GLN A 135 -4.41 7.43 -4.16
CA GLN A 135 -3.75 6.76 -5.30
C GLN A 135 -3.05 5.45 -4.92
N GLN A 136 -2.49 5.36 -3.71
CA GLN A 136 -1.64 4.22 -3.33
C GLN A 136 -2.36 3.18 -2.48
N ALA A 137 -3.38 3.58 -1.71
CA ALA A 137 -3.93 2.77 -0.64
C ALA A 137 -5.45 2.66 -0.66
N ALA A 138 -6.21 3.66 -1.14
CA ALA A 138 -7.68 3.64 -1.04
C ALA A 138 -8.32 2.38 -1.63
N ARG A 139 -7.82 1.88 -2.77
CA ARG A 139 -8.39 0.65 -3.37
C ARG A 139 -8.30 -0.58 -2.47
N LEU A 140 -7.33 -0.61 -1.55
CA LEU A 140 -7.19 -1.69 -0.57
C LEU A 140 -8.30 -1.66 0.49
N SER A 141 -9.02 -0.54 0.68
CA SER A 141 -10.14 -0.48 1.63
C SER A 141 -11.28 -1.43 1.30
N SER A 142 -11.34 -1.95 0.07
CA SER A 142 -12.27 -3.01 -0.33
C SER A 142 -11.95 -4.40 0.23
N VAL A 143 -10.75 -4.60 0.78
CA VAL A 143 -10.26 -5.91 1.27
C VAL A 143 -9.53 -5.83 2.62
N CYS A 144 -9.26 -4.62 3.13
CA CYS A 144 -8.70 -4.40 4.45
C CYS A 144 -9.18 -3.10 5.08
N ARG A 145 -9.29 -3.09 6.41
CA ARG A 145 -9.63 -1.88 7.17
C ARG A 145 -8.40 -0.96 7.18
N MET A 146 -8.54 0.23 6.61
CA MET A 146 -7.43 1.16 6.40
C MET A 146 -7.13 1.99 7.65
N PHE A 147 -5.89 1.97 8.12
CA PHE A 147 -5.40 2.84 9.19
C PHE A 147 -4.18 3.63 8.68
N ALA A 148 -4.41 4.83 8.18
CA ALA A 148 -3.34 5.71 7.70
C ALA A 148 -3.26 6.95 8.60
N PRO A 149 -2.29 7.04 9.53
CA PRO A 149 -2.17 8.20 10.39
C PRO A 149 -1.70 9.42 9.60
N THR A 150 -2.21 10.60 9.95
CA THR A 150 -1.59 11.86 9.55
C THR A 150 -0.43 12.13 10.49
N TYR A 151 0.79 12.17 9.96
CA TYR A 151 2.01 12.40 10.75
C TYR A 151 2.86 13.51 10.15
N ARG A 152 3.73 14.09 10.96
CA ARG A 152 4.59 15.23 10.59
C ARG A 152 5.79 14.78 9.77
N SER A 153 5.51 14.35 8.55
CA SER A 153 6.49 13.91 7.55
C SER A 153 7.50 15.01 7.22
N VAL A 154 8.71 14.64 6.81
CA VAL A 154 9.61 15.61 6.16
C VAL A 154 8.94 16.05 4.86
N THR A 155 8.80 17.36 4.66
CA THR A 155 8.10 17.94 3.49
C THR A 155 8.98 17.91 2.25
N LEU A 156 8.39 18.14 1.06
CA LEU A 156 9.18 18.33 -0.16
C LEU A 156 10.10 19.54 -0.06
N ALA A 157 9.66 20.62 0.59
CA ALA A 157 10.50 21.79 0.86
C ALA A 157 11.67 21.43 1.78
N GLY A 158 11.44 20.69 2.86
CA GLY A 158 12.48 20.22 3.79
C GLY A 158 13.48 19.23 3.17
N LEU A 159 13.01 18.43 2.20
CA LEU A 159 13.84 17.48 1.48
C LEU A 159 14.77 18.17 0.47
N PHE A 160 14.23 19.06 -0.38
CA PHE A 160 14.96 19.64 -1.51
C PHE A 160 15.54 21.03 -1.25
N ASN A 161 14.96 21.82 -0.35
CA ASN A 161 15.42 23.17 -0.01
C ASN A 161 15.37 23.42 1.50
N PRO A 162 16.12 22.65 2.30
CA PRO A 162 16.09 22.77 3.75
C PRO A 162 16.56 24.16 4.22
N PRO A 163 15.85 24.81 5.16
CA PRO A 163 16.32 26.06 5.73
C PRO A 163 17.70 25.89 6.39
N ALA A 164 18.54 26.91 6.29
CA ALA A 164 19.87 26.90 6.90
C ALA A 164 19.77 26.80 8.43
N GLY A 165 20.66 26.02 9.06
CA GLY A 165 20.72 25.87 10.51
C GLY A 165 19.67 24.92 11.11
N VAL A 166 18.87 24.23 10.29
CA VAL A 166 17.91 23.22 10.79
C VAL A 166 18.65 21.93 11.15
N ASP A 167 18.32 21.39 12.33
CA ASP A 167 18.74 20.05 12.72
C ASP A 167 17.96 18.99 11.92
N ARG A 168 18.60 18.50 10.86
CA ARG A 168 18.03 17.44 10.02
C ARG A 168 17.79 16.16 10.82
N ALA A 169 18.67 15.79 11.74
CA ALA A 169 18.53 14.52 12.47
C ALA A 169 17.25 14.51 13.30
N SER A 170 16.98 15.59 14.03
CA SER A 170 15.72 15.75 14.77
C SER A 170 14.50 15.76 13.85
N ALA A 171 14.58 16.41 12.68
CA ALA A 171 13.48 16.44 11.71
C ALA A 171 13.08 15.05 11.18
N TRP A 172 14.05 14.12 11.03
CA TRP A 172 13.77 12.75 10.62
C TRP A 172 13.24 11.86 11.75
N MET A 173 13.49 12.22 13.01
CA MET A 173 12.96 11.48 14.16
C MET A 173 11.48 11.77 14.43
N ILE A 174 11.02 12.99 14.15
CA ILE A 174 9.60 13.38 14.35
C ILE A 174 8.62 12.41 13.66
N PRO A 175 8.70 12.15 12.34
CA PRO A 175 7.74 11.26 11.68
C PRO A 175 7.85 9.82 12.17
N PHE A 176 9.04 9.37 12.58
CA PHE A 176 9.20 8.05 13.17
C PHE A 176 8.44 7.93 14.50
N GLU A 177 8.57 8.91 15.40
CA GLU A 177 7.86 8.89 16.68
C GLU A 177 6.35 9.04 16.49
N ASP A 178 5.90 9.87 15.55
CA ASP A 178 4.48 10.00 15.21
C ASP A 178 3.89 8.68 14.68
N VAL A 179 4.55 8.03 13.71
CA VAL A 179 4.11 6.73 13.17
C VAL A 179 4.11 5.65 14.25
N LYS A 180 5.13 5.63 15.12
CA LYS A 180 5.21 4.70 16.25
C LYS A 180 4.11 4.93 17.27
N ASP A 181 3.77 6.19 17.56
CA ASP A 181 2.65 6.54 18.45
C ASP A 181 1.30 6.07 17.88
N ALA A 182 1.04 6.38 16.60
CA ALA A 182 -0.14 5.91 15.88
C ALA A 182 -0.24 4.38 15.86
N TRP A 183 0.86 3.69 15.55
CA TRP A 183 0.94 2.23 15.54
C TRP A 183 0.64 1.64 16.91
N THR A 184 1.20 2.22 17.97
CA THR A 184 0.97 1.75 19.35
C THR A 184 -0.49 1.96 19.76
N HIS A 185 -1.11 3.08 19.35
CA HIS A 185 -2.52 3.32 19.56
C HIS A 185 -3.40 2.30 18.82
N TYR A 186 -3.16 2.11 17.52
CA TYR A 186 -3.86 1.11 16.70
C TYR A 186 -3.77 -0.30 17.32
N LEU A 187 -2.57 -0.73 17.70
CA LEU A 187 -2.36 -2.05 18.31
C LEU A 187 -3.15 -2.25 19.60
N ALA A 188 -3.26 -1.20 20.44
CA ALA A 188 -3.93 -1.28 21.73
C ALA A 188 -5.46 -1.16 21.64
N ASN A 189 -6.00 -0.47 20.62
CA ASN A 189 -7.43 -0.08 20.59
C ASN A 189 -8.21 -0.65 19.41
N ASP A 190 -7.59 -0.84 18.25
CA ASP A 190 -8.28 -1.14 16.99
C ASP A 190 -7.92 -2.52 16.41
N ASN A 191 -6.71 -3.00 16.67
CA ASN A 191 -6.20 -4.23 16.06
C ASN A 191 -7.05 -5.46 16.42
N GLN A 192 -7.49 -5.58 17.68
CA GLN A 192 -8.27 -6.72 18.20
C GLN A 192 -7.65 -8.10 17.85
N GLY A 193 -6.33 -8.11 17.64
CA GLY A 193 -5.53 -9.29 17.36
C GLY A 193 -5.48 -9.76 15.90
N ARG A 194 -5.79 -8.87 14.94
CA ARG A 194 -5.40 -9.04 13.54
C ARG A 194 -3.88 -8.88 13.35
#